data_AF-A0A4Q5UL04-F1
#
_entry.id   AF-A0A4Q5UL04-F1
#
_cell.length_a   1.000
_cell.length_b   1.000
_cell.length_c   1.000
_cell.angle_alpha   90.00
_cell.angle_beta   90.00
_cell.angle_gamma   90.00
#
_symmetry.space_group_name_H-M   'P 1'
#
loop_
_entity.id
_entity.type
_entity.pdbx_description
1 polymer ?
#
loop_
_entity_poly.entity_id
_entity_poly.type
_entity_poly.pdbx_seq_one_letter_code
_entity_poly.pdbx_strand_id
1 'polypeptide(L)'
;MGLVPINLTSQVKEGQQQQFVYPYALVHYKGQALPVTLYQGKNRGISNLELNSAEAMLEFNLAKAVSKALQTQKTSIGYSIGNGEPKGVTIYDLVENNLNVDYKLSTINLNSQPFVPKEFKVLVIVKPTQTFTEQAKLKLDQYVMNGGKILLFVDRLNAEMDSLQIKNEVVAYDRDLQLNDLLFKYGARVNADLMMDMQCDDLPFDLNGNGQFELLPWNYFPVLASKENHPINKNLGFVSARFINSIDTVEA
;
A
#
# COMPACT_ATOMS: atom_id res chain seq x y z
N MET A 1 24.97 -7.17 2.09
CA MET A 1 24.08 -6.61 1.04
C MET A 1 23.50 -7.80 0.29
N GLY A 2 22.33 -8.32 0.68
CA GLY A 2 21.73 -9.54 0.13
C GLY A 2 21.28 -9.41 -1.32
N LEU A 3 22.23 -9.23 -2.24
CA LEU A 3 22.00 -9.06 -3.67
C LEU A 3 21.77 -10.43 -4.31
N VAL A 4 20.62 -10.59 -4.94
CA VAL A 4 20.22 -11.85 -5.59
C VAL A 4 20.63 -11.80 -7.06
N PRO A 5 21.45 -12.74 -7.57
CA PRO A 5 21.80 -12.80 -8.99
C PRO A 5 20.62 -13.29 -9.84
N ILE A 6 20.60 -12.90 -11.11
CA ILE A 6 19.77 -13.53 -12.14
C ILE A 6 20.58 -14.60 -12.88
N ASN A 7 19.93 -15.70 -13.27
CA ASN A 7 20.54 -16.73 -14.09
C ASN A 7 20.12 -16.52 -15.55
N LEU A 8 21.08 -16.20 -16.41
CA LEU A 8 20.87 -16.02 -17.85
C LEU A 8 21.36 -17.26 -18.59
N THR A 9 20.49 -17.81 -19.44
CA THR A 9 20.84 -18.90 -20.34
C THR A 9 21.02 -18.34 -21.76
N SER A 10 22.22 -18.44 -22.31
CA SER A 10 22.51 -18.10 -23.71
C SER A 10 22.75 -19.37 -24.53
N GLN A 11 22.24 -19.43 -25.76
CA GLN A 11 22.58 -20.51 -26.69
C GLN A 11 23.84 -20.13 -27.46
N VAL A 12 24.88 -20.94 -27.29
CA VAL A 12 26.15 -20.84 -28.02
C VAL A 12 26.20 -21.98 -29.04
N LYS A 13 27.03 -21.84 -30.10
CA LYS A 13 27.13 -22.85 -31.18
C LYS A 13 27.47 -24.28 -30.71
N GLU A 14 28.01 -24.43 -29.49
CA GLU A 14 28.36 -25.71 -28.86
C GLU A 14 27.58 -26.01 -27.56
N GLY A 15 26.38 -25.42 -27.36
CA GLY A 15 25.48 -25.79 -26.27
C GLY A 15 24.83 -24.62 -25.54
N GLN A 16 24.21 -24.90 -24.39
CA GLN A 16 23.63 -23.87 -23.51
C GLN A 16 24.65 -23.41 -22.47
N GLN A 17 24.93 -22.11 -22.41
CA GLN A 17 25.77 -21.49 -21.39
C GLN A 17 24.90 -20.75 -20.37
N GLN A 18 25.05 -21.09 -19.09
CA GLN A 18 24.41 -20.38 -17.98
C GLN A 18 25.41 -19.40 -17.35
N GLN A 19 24.97 -18.17 -17.13
CA GLN A 19 25.77 -17.12 -16.49
C GLN A 19 24.95 -16.42 -15.41
N PHE A 20 25.53 -16.34 -14.20
CA PHE A 20 24.98 -15.52 -13.13
C PHE A 20 25.39 -14.07 -13.33
N VAL A 21 24.39 -13.18 -13.39
CA VAL A 21 24.59 -11.73 -13.52
C VAL A 21 23.99 -11.04 -12.31
N TYR A 22 24.67 -10.02 -11.80
CA TYR A 22 24.19 -9.16 -10.72
C TYR A 22 23.80 -7.80 -11.31
N PRO A 23 22.53 -7.59 -11.70
CA PRO A 23 22.10 -6.35 -12.34
C PRO A 23 21.86 -5.25 -11.29
N TYR A 24 22.93 -4.85 -10.60
CA TYR A 24 22.90 -3.82 -9.57
C TYR A 24 24.00 -2.79 -9.80
N ALA A 25 23.70 -1.53 -9.54
CA ALA A 25 24.70 -0.48 -9.33
C ALA A 25 24.88 -0.21 -7.83
N LEU A 26 26.03 0.34 -7.44
CA LEU A 26 26.29 0.78 -6.07
C LEU A 26 26.48 2.29 -6.04
N VAL A 27 25.69 2.97 -5.22
CA VAL A 27 25.85 4.41 -4.95
C VAL A 27 26.62 4.56 -3.64
N HIS A 28 27.78 5.20 -3.72
CA HIS A 28 28.64 5.47 -2.57
C HIS A 28 28.54 6.93 -2.15
N TYR A 29 28.26 7.17 -0.87
CA TYR A 29 28.24 8.53 -0.30
C TYR A 29 28.59 8.50 1.19
N LYS A 30 29.58 9.31 1.59
CA LYS A 30 30.05 9.46 2.99
C LYS A 30 30.22 8.13 3.75
N GLY A 31 30.79 7.12 3.09
CA GLY A 31 31.04 5.80 3.68
C GLY A 31 29.84 4.85 3.70
N GLN A 32 28.66 5.28 3.23
CA GLN A 32 27.51 4.39 2.98
C GLN A 32 27.53 3.91 1.53
N ALA A 33 27.13 2.65 1.33
CA ALA A 33 26.94 2.05 0.01
C ALA A 33 25.49 1.55 -0.11
N LEU A 34 24.74 2.12 -1.05
CA LEU A 34 23.36 1.72 -1.33
C LEU A 34 23.28 0.97 -2.66
N PRO A 35 22.74 -0.26 -2.67
CA PRO A 35 22.51 -0.98 -3.92
C PRO A 35 21.30 -0.43 -4.66
N VAL A 36 21.42 -0.35 -5.99
CA VAL A 36 20.38 0.09 -6.91
C VAL A 36 20.09 -1.03 -7.88
N THR A 37 18.88 -1.56 -7.86
CA THR A 37 18.44 -2.61 -8.78
C THR A 37 18.23 -2.02 -10.17
N LEU A 38 18.96 -2.54 -11.16
CA LEU A 38 18.87 -2.12 -12.55
C LEU A 38 17.87 -2.96 -13.34
N TYR A 39 17.69 -4.22 -12.95
CA TYR A 39 16.78 -5.16 -13.60
C TYR A 39 16.09 -6.04 -12.56
N GLN A 40 14.77 -6.20 -12.68
CA GLN A 40 13.92 -6.94 -11.74
C GLN A 40 13.27 -8.19 -12.35
N GLY A 41 13.58 -8.51 -13.62
CA GLY A 41 12.99 -9.66 -14.30
C GLY A 41 13.35 -10.97 -13.60
N LYS A 42 12.33 -11.79 -13.36
CA LYS A 42 12.45 -13.11 -12.71
C LYS A 42 12.51 -14.26 -13.71
N ASN A 43 12.31 -13.96 -14.99
CA ASN A 43 12.23 -14.96 -16.06
C ASN A 43 13.63 -15.42 -16.50
N ARG A 44 13.71 -16.67 -16.97
CA ARG A 44 14.97 -17.27 -17.49
C ARG A 44 15.44 -16.64 -18.80
N GLY A 45 14.57 -15.91 -19.49
CA GLY A 45 14.88 -15.13 -20.68
C GLY A 45 14.57 -13.66 -20.43
N ILE A 46 15.38 -12.78 -21.01
CA ILE A 46 15.14 -11.34 -21.00
C ILE A 46 14.28 -11.01 -22.21
N SER A 47 13.04 -10.58 -21.99
CA SER A 47 12.20 -10.05 -23.06
C SER A 47 12.50 -8.57 -23.35
N ASN A 48 12.22 -8.12 -24.58
CA ASN A 48 12.34 -6.69 -24.92
C ASN A 48 11.43 -5.83 -24.04
N LEU A 49 10.28 -6.35 -23.60
CA LEU A 49 9.37 -5.65 -22.68
C LEU A 49 10.01 -5.44 -21.31
N GLU A 50 10.69 -6.44 -20.76
CA GLU A 50 11.41 -6.31 -19.48
C GLU A 50 12.61 -5.35 -19.59
N LEU A 51 13.31 -5.32 -20.72
CA LEU A 51 14.37 -4.34 -20.97
C LEU A 51 13.82 -2.91 -21.01
N ASN A 52 12.73 -2.70 -21.75
CA ASN A 52 12.10 -1.38 -21.85
C ASN A 52 11.59 -0.91 -20.47
N SER A 53 11.04 -1.80 -19.64
CA SER A 53 10.60 -1.41 -18.29
C SER A 53 11.80 -1.13 -17.36
N ALA A 54 12.88 -1.90 -17.48
CA ALA A 54 14.12 -1.66 -16.75
C ALA A 54 14.76 -0.32 -17.13
N GLU A 55 14.80 0.01 -18.42
CA GLU A 55 15.26 1.31 -18.93
C GLU A 55 14.40 2.45 -18.38
N ALA A 56 13.07 2.31 -18.44
CA ALA A 56 12.15 3.32 -17.90
C ALA A 56 12.28 3.53 -16.38
N MET A 57 12.65 2.49 -15.62
CA MET A 57 12.83 2.57 -14.17
C MET A 57 14.24 2.99 -13.75
N LEU A 58 15.22 2.99 -14.66
CA LEU A 58 16.62 3.24 -14.35
C LEU A 58 16.83 4.61 -13.69
N GLU A 59 16.28 5.66 -14.31
CA GLU A 59 16.37 7.03 -13.79
C GLU A 59 15.74 7.13 -12.40
N PHE A 60 14.54 6.58 -12.23
CA PHE A 60 13.83 6.60 -10.96
C PHE A 60 14.61 5.88 -9.85
N ASN A 61 15.14 4.68 -10.14
CA ASN A 61 15.88 3.89 -9.15
C ASN A 61 17.19 4.58 -8.73
N LEU A 62 17.91 5.20 -9.68
CA LEU A 62 19.12 5.96 -9.40
C LEU A 62 18.80 7.24 -8.60
N ALA A 63 17.81 8.02 -9.02
CA ALA A 63 17.38 9.23 -8.32
C ALA A 63 16.93 8.92 -6.88
N LYS A 64 16.16 7.83 -6.70
CA LYS A 64 15.74 7.33 -5.38
C LYS A 64 16.94 6.98 -4.52
N ALA A 65 17.92 6.26 -5.06
CA ALA A 65 19.12 5.87 -4.31
C ALA A 65 19.99 7.06 -3.90
N VAL A 66 20.19 8.02 -4.80
CA VAL A 66 20.91 9.27 -4.49
C VAL A 66 20.14 10.07 -3.44
N SER A 67 18.83 10.24 -3.60
CA SER A 67 17.99 10.93 -2.61
C SER A 67 18.08 10.27 -1.23
N LYS A 68 18.10 8.93 -1.16
CA LYS A 68 18.28 8.21 0.10
C LYS A 68 19.67 8.40 0.69
N ALA A 69 20.72 8.34 -0.12
CA ALA A 69 22.09 8.56 0.32
C ALA A 69 22.30 9.97 0.92
N LEU A 70 21.59 10.97 0.39
CA LEU A 70 21.65 12.34 0.88
C LEU A 70 20.86 12.57 2.19
N GLN A 71 19.91 11.71 2.53
CA GLN A 71 19.13 11.84 3.76
C GLN A 71 19.96 11.46 4.99
N THR A 72 20.20 12.44 5.86
CA THR A 72 20.93 12.24 7.12
C THR A 72 20.09 11.59 8.21
N GLN A 73 18.76 11.72 8.12
CA GLN A 73 17.82 11.18 9.10
C GLN A 73 16.57 10.63 8.39
N LYS A 74 16.06 9.50 8.90
CA LYS A 74 14.80 8.92 8.42
C LYS A 74 13.64 9.84 8.78
N THR A 75 12.72 10.02 7.84
CA THR A 75 11.51 10.80 8.08
C THR A 75 10.57 10.03 9.01
N SER A 76 10.06 10.69 10.04
CA SER A 76 9.15 10.07 11.02
C SER A 76 7.71 10.04 10.51
N ILE A 77 7.08 8.87 10.60
CA ILE A 77 5.68 8.62 10.26
C ILE A 77 4.95 8.17 11.54
N GLY A 78 3.81 8.80 11.81
CA GLY A 78 2.91 8.38 12.88
C GLY A 78 1.93 7.33 12.39
N TYR A 79 1.76 6.24 13.14
CA TYR A 79 0.70 5.25 12.91
C TYR A 79 -0.36 5.38 14.01
N SER A 80 -1.58 5.76 13.64
CA SER A 80 -2.67 5.92 14.59
C SER A 80 -3.09 4.59 15.19
N ILE A 81 -3.31 4.61 16.49
CA ILE A 81 -3.92 3.53 17.24
C ILE A 81 -4.97 4.08 18.19
N GLY A 82 -5.92 3.25 18.58
CA GLY A 82 -6.88 3.58 19.64
C GLY A 82 -8.31 3.71 19.16
N ASN A 83 -8.54 3.70 17.85
CA ASN A 83 -9.85 3.65 17.20
C ASN A 83 -10.05 2.31 16.46
N GLY A 84 -9.43 1.25 16.97
CA GLY A 84 -9.56 -0.11 16.46
C GLY A 84 -8.77 -0.41 15.18
N GLU A 85 -7.74 0.39 14.88
CA GLU A 85 -6.77 0.11 13.82
C GLU A 85 -6.00 -1.20 14.11
N PRO A 86 -5.62 -1.97 13.08
CA PRO A 86 -4.93 -3.25 13.26
C PRO A 86 -3.55 -3.04 13.90
N LYS A 87 -3.15 -4.01 14.74
CA LYS A 87 -1.88 -4.00 15.48
C LYS A 87 -1.21 -5.36 15.42
N GLY A 88 0.09 -5.38 15.71
CA GLY A 88 0.85 -6.62 15.84
C GLY A 88 1.17 -7.27 14.50
N VAL A 89 0.98 -8.59 14.41
CA VAL A 89 1.47 -9.40 13.29
C VAL A 89 0.84 -8.99 11.95
N THR A 90 -0.43 -8.58 11.94
CA THR A 90 -1.16 -8.17 10.72
C THR A 90 -0.50 -7.01 9.98
N ILE A 91 0.21 -6.12 10.70
CA ILE A 91 0.93 -4.99 10.11
C ILE A 91 2.44 -5.21 10.08
N TYR A 92 2.96 -6.34 10.58
CA TYR A 92 4.39 -6.54 10.77
C TYR A 92 5.18 -6.39 9.46
N ASP A 93 4.69 -6.96 8.37
CA ASP A 93 5.36 -6.85 7.06
C ASP A 93 5.36 -5.40 6.52
N LEU A 94 4.24 -4.69 6.68
CA LEU A 94 4.15 -3.27 6.33
C LEU A 94 5.13 -2.43 7.14
N VAL A 95 5.20 -2.69 8.45
CA VAL A 95 6.03 -1.94 9.39
C VAL A 95 7.51 -2.24 9.17
N GLU A 96 7.91 -3.51 9.24
CA GLU A 96 9.33 -3.89 9.27
C GLU A 96 9.97 -3.94 7.88
N ASN A 97 9.32 -4.58 6.91
CA ASN A 97 9.94 -4.86 5.62
C ASN A 97 9.76 -3.72 4.60
N ASN A 98 8.75 -2.86 4.80
CA ASN A 98 8.43 -1.80 3.85
C ASN A 98 8.72 -0.40 4.42
N LEU A 99 8.07 -0.02 5.53
CA LEU A 99 8.16 1.35 6.04
C LEU A 99 9.44 1.61 6.84
N ASN A 100 9.85 0.72 7.74
CA ASN A 100 11.03 0.93 8.59
C ASN A 100 12.35 0.97 7.82
N VAL A 101 12.38 0.47 6.58
CA VAL A 101 13.56 0.55 5.70
C VAL A 101 13.90 2.00 5.40
N ASP A 102 12.91 2.80 5.00
CA ASP A 102 13.09 4.16 4.51
C ASP A 102 12.64 5.24 5.52
N TYR A 103 11.76 4.88 6.43
CA TYR A 103 11.10 5.78 7.37
C TYR A 103 11.26 5.30 8.81
N LYS A 104 11.02 6.21 9.76
CA LYS A 104 10.90 5.86 11.18
C LYS A 104 9.42 5.81 11.53
N LEU A 105 8.86 4.61 11.63
CA LEU A 105 7.48 4.46 12.07
C LEU A 105 7.41 4.58 13.59
N SER A 106 6.39 5.26 14.11
CA SER A 106 6.08 5.28 15.54
C SER A 106 4.58 5.29 15.73
N THR A 107 4.08 4.58 16.74
CA THR A 107 2.66 4.51 17.03
C THR A 107 2.23 5.70 17.89
N ILE A 108 1.02 6.19 17.66
CA ILE A 108 0.41 7.25 18.46
C ILE A 108 -1.03 6.89 18.79
N ASN A 109 -1.39 7.00 20.06
CA ASN A 109 -2.76 6.85 20.50
C ASN A 109 -3.46 8.21 20.59
N LEU A 110 -4.40 8.47 19.69
CA LEU A 110 -5.16 9.73 19.62
C LEU A 110 -6.04 9.96 20.85
N ASN A 111 -6.45 8.90 21.54
CA ASN A 111 -7.30 8.99 22.72
C ASN A 111 -6.50 9.25 24.01
N SER A 112 -5.23 8.82 24.10
CA SER A 112 -4.40 9.03 25.30
C SER A 112 -3.46 10.23 25.21
N GLN A 113 -2.97 10.59 24.02
CA GLN A 113 -2.06 11.72 23.85
C GLN A 113 -2.82 13.04 23.66
N PRO A 114 -2.32 14.16 24.20
CA PRO A 114 -3.00 15.45 24.09
C PRO A 114 -2.96 16.04 22.67
N PHE A 115 -1.91 15.77 21.91
CA PHE A 115 -1.72 16.27 20.54
C PHE A 115 -0.93 15.29 19.69
N VAL A 116 -0.99 15.44 18.36
CA VAL A 116 -0.12 14.70 17.43
C VAL A 116 1.25 15.42 17.35
N PRO A 117 2.36 14.75 17.68
CA PRO A 117 3.70 15.32 17.63
C PRO A 117 4.06 15.91 16.25
N LYS A 118 4.66 17.10 16.24
CA LYS A 118 5.03 17.83 15.01
C LYS A 118 6.17 17.15 14.24
N GLU A 119 6.88 16.25 14.90
CA GLU A 119 7.95 15.43 14.34
C GLU A 119 7.40 14.47 13.27
N PHE A 120 6.14 14.05 13.39
CA PHE A 120 5.49 13.22 12.38
C PHE A 120 5.19 14.06 11.13
N LYS A 121 5.84 13.72 10.01
CA LYS A 121 5.57 14.38 8.72
C LYS A 121 4.29 13.89 8.06
N VAL A 122 3.90 12.66 8.36
CA VAL A 122 2.67 12.04 7.90
C VAL A 122 2.09 11.22 9.06
N LEU A 123 0.77 11.33 9.26
CA LEU A 123 0.00 10.45 10.11
C LEU A 123 -0.78 9.46 9.24
N VAL A 124 -0.66 8.17 9.51
CA VAL A 124 -1.33 7.09 8.79
C VAL A 124 -2.40 6.50 9.71
N ILE A 125 -3.63 6.47 9.22
CA ILE A 125 -4.78 5.88 9.90
C ILE A 125 -5.29 4.77 8.99
N VAL A 126 -5.20 3.51 9.44
CA VAL A 126 -5.51 2.33 8.64
C VAL A 126 -6.69 1.59 9.23
N LYS A 127 -7.77 1.47 8.46
CA LYS A 127 -8.98 0.70 8.78
C LYS A 127 -9.40 0.85 10.25
N PRO A 128 -9.75 2.06 10.72
CA PRO A 128 -10.31 2.21 12.05
C PRO A 128 -11.66 1.47 12.12
N THR A 129 -11.93 0.84 13.26
CA THR A 129 -13.15 0.04 13.48
C THR A 129 -14.03 0.60 14.61
N GLN A 130 -13.57 1.64 15.31
CA GLN A 130 -14.29 2.28 16.40
C GLN A 130 -14.56 3.75 16.09
N THR A 131 -15.66 4.27 16.64
CA THR A 131 -16.07 5.66 16.53
C THR A 131 -15.00 6.64 17.05
N PHE A 132 -14.77 7.72 16.31
CA PHE A 132 -13.88 8.80 16.73
C PHE A 132 -14.58 9.75 17.70
N THR A 133 -13.89 10.08 18.79
CA THR A 133 -14.36 11.11 19.73
C THR A 133 -14.15 12.51 19.15
N GLU A 134 -14.95 13.49 19.59
CA GLU A 134 -14.74 14.90 19.22
C GLU A 134 -13.33 15.39 19.55
N GLN A 135 -12.76 14.92 20.67
CA GLN A 135 -11.38 15.25 21.04
C GLN A 135 -10.36 14.67 20.06
N ALA A 136 -10.55 13.43 19.59
CA ALA A 136 -9.68 12.83 18.58
C ALA A 136 -9.78 13.59 17.25
N LYS A 137 -11.00 13.94 16.81
CA LYS A 137 -11.22 14.75 15.60
C LYS A 137 -10.54 16.12 15.69
N LEU A 138 -10.67 16.80 16.82
CA LEU A 138 -10.01 18.09 17.05
C LEU A 138 -8.49 17.99 16.95
N LYS A 139 -7.88 16.90 17.46
CA LYS A 139 -6.42 16.69 17.36
C LYS A 139 -5.98 16.46 15.92
N LEU A 140 -6.77 15.72 15.13
CA LEU A 140 -6.50 15.52 13.70
C LEU A 140 -6.59 16.85 12.94
N ASP A 141 -7.64 17.62 13.20
CA ASP A 141 -7.85 18.94 12.60
C ASP A 141 -6.69 19.90 12.92
N GLN A 142 -6.30 19.99 14.19
CA GLN A 142 -5.14 20.78 14.61
C GLN A 142 -3.83 20.31 13.96
N TYR A 143 -3.63 19.01 13.77
CA TYR A 143 -2.44 18.49 13.10
C TYR A 143 -2.40 18.93 11.63
N VAL A 144 -3.52 18.84 10.91
CA VAL A 144 -3.63 19.30 9.52
C VAL A 144 -3.45 20.81 9.41
N MET A 145 -4.09 21.60 10.30
CA MET A 145 -3.92 23.05 10.36
C MET A 145 -2.46 23.48 10.61
N ASN A 146 -1.67 22.67 11.31
CA ASN A 146 -0.24 22.90 11.53
C ASN A 146 0.65 22.42 10.36
N GLY A 147 0.07 22.06 9.21
CA GLY A 147 0.79 21.59 8.02
C GLY A 147 1.13 20.09 8.04
N GLY A 148 0.57 19.34 8.98
CA GLY A 148 0.63 17.89 9.00
C GLY A 148 -0.14 17.27 7.83
N LYS A 149 0.25 16.06 7.42
CA LYS A 149 -0.38 15.33 6.32
C LYS A 149 -1.00 14.05 6.86
N ILE A 150 -2.23 13.74 6.46
CA ILE A 150 -2.91 12.51 6.87
C ILE A 150 -3.09 11.60 5.66
N LEU A 151 -2.70 10.34 5.80
CA LEU A 151 -3.12 9.25 4.92
C LEU A 151 -4.17 8.45 5.66
N LEU A 152 -5.38 8.44 5.10
CA LEU A 152 -6.55 7.85 5.73
C LEU A 152 -7.07 6.71 4.83
N PHE A 153 -7.06 5.50 5.37
CA PHE A 153 -7.67 4.32 4.76
C PHE A 153 -8.86 3.92 5.61
N VAL A 154 -10.06 4.26 5.17
CA VAL A 154 -11.29 4.06 5.95
C VAL A 154 -12.27 3.23 5.16
N ASP A 155 -12.77 2.19 5.81
CA ASP A 155 -13.89 1.40 5.34
C ASP A 155 -15.14 1.96 6.04
N ARG A 156 -16.07 2.53 5.30
CA ARG A 156 -17.32 3.01 5.91
C ARG A 156 -18.21 1.85 6.32
N LEU A 157 -18.23 0.81 5.49
CA LEU A 157 -19.05 -0.37 5.68
C LEU A 157 -18.24 -1.51 6.33
N ASN A 158 -18.91 -2.25 7.21
CA ASN A 158 -18.39 -3.51 7.72
C ASN A 158 -18.72 -4.64 6.74
N ALA A 159 -17.92 -4.75 5.68
CA ALA A 159 -17.96 -5.87 4.75
C ALA A 159 -16.69 -6.71 4.95
N GLU A 160 -16.82 -7.88 5.59
CA GLU A 160 -15.69 -8.75 5.90
C GLU A 160 -15.86 -10.14 5.28
N MET A 161 -14.74 -10.70 4.81
CA MET A 161 -14.68 -12.02 4.17
C MET A 161 -15.13 -13.15 5.11
N ASP A 162 -14.93 -12.98 6.42
CA ASP A 162 -15.35 -13.96 7.42
C ASP A 162 -16.87 -14.16 7.43
N SER A 163 -17.65 -13.14 7.04
CA SER A 163 -19.09 -13.28 6.87
C SER A 163 -19.42 -14.25 5.73
N LEU A 164 -18.64 -14.24 4.64
CA LEU A 164 -18.79 -15.15 3.49
C LEU A 164 -18.46 -16.61 3.83
N GLN A 165 -17.50 -16.82 4.74
CA GLN A 165 -17.12 -18.17 5.16
C GLN A 165 -18.19 -18.83 6.03
N ILE A 166 -18.98 -18.04 6.76
CA ILE A 166 -20.00 -18.53 7.70
C ILE A 166 -21.39 -18.52 7.06
N LYS A 167 -21.68 -17.56 6.17
CA LYS A 167 -22.94 -17.42 5.43
C LYS A 167 -22.65 -17.00 4.00
N ASN A 168 -23.39 -17.51 3.02
CA ASN A 168 -23.27 -17.10 1.61
C ASN A 168 -23.77 -15.65 1.34
N GLU A 169 -23.81 -14.79 2.36
CA GLU A 169 -24.33 -13.42 2.30
C GLU A 169 -23.37 -12.47 3.03
N VAL A 170 -22.99 -11.36 2.37
CA VAL A 170 -22.32 -10.23 3.03
C VAL A 170 -23.39 -9.22 3.40
N VAL A 171 -23.62 -9.03 4.68
CA VAL A 171 -24.43 -7.90 5.16
C VAL A 171 -23.48 -6.78 5.57
N ALA A 172 -23.50 -5.70 4.79
CA ALA A 172 -22.72 -4.52 5.06
C ALA A 172 -23.48 -3.58 6.02
N TYR A 173 -22.92 -3.34 7.20
CA TYR A 173 -23.45 -2.37 8.18
C TYR A 173 -22.54 -1.14 8.26
N ASP A 174 -23.11 0.05 8.49
CA ASP A 174 -22.29 1.26 8.73
C ASP A 174 -21.49 1.11 10.04
N ARG A 175 -20.19 1.36 9.99
CA ARG A 175 -19.30 1.31 11.18
C ARG A 175 -19.50 2.52 12.10
N ASP A 176 -20.24 3.53 11.66
CA ASP A 176 -20.49 4.78 12.38
C ASP A 176 -19.22 5.38 13.01
N LEU A 177 -18.20 5.54 12.17
CA LEU A 177 -16.89 6.04 12.60
C LEU A 177 -16.92 7.51 13.04
N GLN A 178 -18.01 8.24 12.77
CA GLN A 178 -18.19 9.67 13.04
C GLN A 178 -17.07 10.54 12.45
N LEU A 179 -16.45 10.13 11.33
CA LEU A 179 -15.42 10.89 10.60
C LEU A 179 -15.98 11.75 9.44
N ASN A 180 -17.24 11.57 9.08
CA ASN A 180 -17.84 12.20 7.90
C ASN A 180 -17.84 13.73 7.99
N ASP A 181 -18.08 14.29 9.17
CA ASP A 181 -18.05 15.72 9.41
C ASP A 181 -16.64 16.32 9.21
N LEU A 182 -15.60 15.60 9.65
CA LEU A 182 -14.21 16.00 9.43
C LEU A 182 -13.83 15.91 7.95
N LEU A 183 -14.17 14.80 7.28
CA LEU A 183 -13.86 14.61 5.87
C LEU A 183 -14.60 15.60 4.98
N PHE A 184 -15.85 15.92 5.32
CA PHE A 184 -16.64 16.91 4.61
C PHE A 184 -15.96 18.29 4.64
N LYS A 185 -15.42 18.71 5.80
CA LYS A 185 -14.59 19.93 5.89
C LYS A 185 -13.32 19.88 5.04
N TYR A 186 -12.80 18.68 4.80
CA TYR A 186 -11.65 18.47 3.92
C TYR A 186 -12.02 18.31 2.44
N GLY A 187 -13.29 18.46 2.07
CA GLY A 187 -13.73 18.37 0.68
C GLY A 187 -14.08 16.96 0.20
N ALA A 188 -14.19 15.96 1.10
CA ALA A 188 -14.43 14.57 0.73
C ALA A 188 -15.62 13.97 1.49
N ARG A 189 -16.45 13.19 0.79
CA ARG A 189 -17.55 12.42 1.37
C ARG A 189 -17.43 10.96 0.98
N VAL A 190 -17.31 10.07 1.97
CA VAL A 190 -17.31 8.63 1.75
C VAL A 190 -18.74 8.10 1.82
N ASN A 191 -19.20 7.49 0.74
CA ASN A 191 -20.56 6.96 0.63
C ASN A 191 -20.68 5.58 1.28
N ALA A 192 -21.91 5.25 1.70
CA ALA A 192 -22.25 3.97 2.31
C ALA A 192 -22.62 2.94 1.23
N ASP A 193 -21.74 2.75 0.25
CA ASP A 193 -21.94 1.83 -0.88
C ASP A 193 -20.74 0.88 -1.04
N LEU A 194 -20.93 -0.20 -1.81
CA LEU A 194 -19.82 -1.05 -2.24
C LEU A 194 -19.77 -1.01 -3.77
N MET A 195 -18.59 -0.71 -4.31
CA MET A 195 -18.40 -0.73 -5.75
C MET A 195 -18.34 -2.18 -6.26
N MET A 196 -19.06 -2.44 -7.35
CA MET A 196 -18.98 -3.70 -8.09
C MET A 196 -18.44 -3.45 -9.49
N ASP A 197 -17.57 -4.36 -9.95
CA ASP A 197 -17.08 -4.39 -11.32
C ASP A 197 -17.12 -5.83 -11.86
N MET A 198 -17.33 -5.97 -13.16
CA MET A 198 -17.20 -7.25 -13.86
C MET A 198 -15.73 -7.64 -14.03
N GLN A 199 -14.82 -6.66 -14.10
CA GLN A 199 -13.38 -6.92 -14.08
C GLN A 199 -12.92 -7.01 -12.62
N CYS A 200 -13.07 -8.20 -12.05
CA CYS A 200 -12.82 -8.47 -10.64
C CYS A 200 -11.84 -9.63 -10.41
N ASP A 201 -11.41 -9.76 -9.16
CA ASP A 201 -10.55 -10.84 -8.71
C ASP A 201 -11.37 -12.10 -8.40
N ASP A 202 -10.75 -13.27 -8.54
CA ASP A 202 -11.41 -14.55 -8.29
C ASP A 202 -11.19 -15.01 -6.86
N LEU A 203 -12.24 -15.52 -6.22
CA LEU A 203 -12.16 -16.10 -4.88
C LEU A 203 -12.44 -17.61 -4.91
N PRO A 204 -11.73 -18.41 -4.07
CA PRO A 204 -11.98 -19.83 -3.96
C PRO A 204 -13.25 -20.09 -3.11
N PHE A 205 -14.23 -20.77 -3.70
CA PHE A 205 -15.45 -21.21 -3.03
C PHE A 205 -15.54 -22.74 -3.01
N ASP A 206 -15.93 -23.32 -1.88
CA ASP A 206 -16.29 -24.74 -1.79
C ASP A 206 -17.79 -24.91 -2.07
N LEU A 207 -18.13 -25.17 -3.33
CA LEU A 207 -19.52 -25.30 -3.77
C LEU A 207 -20.19 -26.58 -3.27
N ASN A 208 -19.41 -27.60 -2.94
CA ASN A 208 -19.91 -28.94 -2.65
C ASN A 208 -19.65 -29.39 -1.20
N GLY A 209 -19.00 -28.57 -0.38
CA GLY A 209 -18.61 -28.91 1.00
C GLY A 209 -17.60 -30.07 1.09
N ASN A 210 -16.95 -30.40 -0.03
CA ASN A 210 -16.08 -31.57 -0.19
C ASN A 210 -14.60 -31.16 -0.24
N GLY A 211 -14.27 -29.90 0.03
CA GLY A 211 -12.91 -29.37 -0.07
C GLY A 211 -12.42 -29.17 -1.51
N GLN A 212 -13.34 -29.20 -2.49
CA GLN A 212 -13.04 -28.82 -3.87
C GLN A 212 -13.36 -27.34 -4.04
N PHE A 213 -12.31 -26.53 -4.13
CA PHE A 213 -12.44 -25.10 -4.34
C PHE A 213 -12.52 -24.78 -5.82
N GLU A 214 -13.58 -24.09 -6.22
CA GLU A 214 -13.71 -23.48 -7.54
C GLU A 214 -13.45 -21.98 -7.42
N LEU A 215 -12.70 -21.42 -8.37
CA LEU A 215 -12.44 -19.99 -8.43
C LEU A 215 -13.62 -19.32 -9.13
N LEU A 216 -14.31 -18.44 -8.42
CA LEU A 216 -15.43 -17.67 -8.98
C LEU A 216 -15.12 -16.17 -8.92
N PRO A 217 -15.53 -15.42 -9.96
CA PRO A 217 -15.34 -13.97 -9.99
C PRO A 217 -16.12 -13.31 -8.85
N TRP A 218 -15.44 -12.47 -8.08
CA TRP A 218 -16.03 -11.77 -6.95
C TRP A 218 -16.17 -10.27 -7.25
N ASN A 219 -17.35 -9.87 -7.72
CA ASN A 219 -17.58 -8.50 -8.24
C ASN A 219 -17.23 -7.35 -7.27
N TYR A 220 -17.21 -7.61 -5.96
CA TYR A 220 -16.82 -6.59 -4.96
C TYR A 220 -15.30 -6.38 -4.84
N PHE A 221 -14.51 -7.15 -5.58
CA PHE A 221 -13.05 -7.05 -5.65
C PHE A 221 -12.60 -6.50 -7.01
N PRO A 222 -12.94 -5.25 -7.35
CA PRO A 222 -12.63 -4.69 -8.66
C PRO A 222 -11.11 -4.57 -8.86
N VAL A 223 -10.66 -4.89 -10.06
CA VAL A 223 -9.25 -4.81 -10.44
C VAL A 223 -8.99 -3.48 -11.13
N LEU A 224 -8.37 -2.55 -10.41
CA LEU A 224 -8.14 -1.18 -10.87
C LEU A 224 -6.88 -1.10 -11.74
N ALA A 225 -7.01 -0.41 -12.88
CA ALA A 225 -5.90 -0.09 -13.77
C ALA A 225 -5.50 1.38 -13.63
N SER A 226 -4.21 1.65 -13.45
CA SER A 226 -3.68 3.01 -13.38
C SER A 226 -3.61 3.66 -14.76
N LYS A 227 -3.88 4.97 -14.83
CA LYS A 227 -3.62 5.79 -16.03
C LYS A 227 -2.15 6.21 -16.17
N GLU A 228 -1.30 5.88 -15.18
CA GLU A 228 0.14 6.18 -15.14
C GLU A 228 0.50 7.67 -15.36
N ASN A 229 -0.40 8.57 -14.98
CA ASN A 229 -0.29 10.01 -15.21
C ASN A 229 0.39 10.80 -14.06
N HIS A 230 0.78 10.15 -12.98
CA HIS A 230 1.36 10.78 -11.80
C HIS A 230 2.54 9.95 -11.26
N PRO A 231 3.60 10.55 -10.67
CA PRO A 231 4.72 9.78 -10.10
C PRO A 231 4.33 8.71 -9.08
N ILE A 232 3.19 8.88 -8.39
CA ILE A 232 2.64 7.89 -7.44
C ILE A 232 2.02 6.68 -8.16
N ASN A 233 1.53 6.86 -9.39
CA ASN A 233 0.78 5.82 -10.10
C ASN A 233 1.46 5.27 -11.36
N LYS A 234 2.70 5.70 -11.63
CA LYS A 234 3.56 5.15 -12.68
C LYS A 234 4.02 3.75 -12.32
N ASN A 235 3.97 2.83 -13.29
CA ASN A 235 4.38 1.44 -13.12
C ASN A 235 3.63 0.72 -11.97
N LEU A 236 2.44 1.23 -11.64
CA LEU A 236 1.49 0.46 -10.86
C LEU A 236 0.84 -0.52 -11.83
N GLY A 237 1.08 -1.81 -11.60
CA GLY A 237 0.31 -2.86 -12.25
C GLY A 237 -1.16 -2.80 -11.81
N PHE A 238 -1.90 -3.85 -12.14
CA PHE A 238 -3.28 -3.99 -11.68
C PHE A 238 -3.35 -4.05 -10.15
N VAL A 239 -4.25 -3.26 -9.56
CA VAL A 239 -4.47 -3.22 -8.10
C VAL A 239 -5.85 -3.80 -7.81
N SER A 240 -5.87 -4.98 -7.19
CA SER A 240 -7.10 -5.58 -6.68
C SER A 240 -7.56 -4.80 -5.46
N ALA A 241 -8.68 -4.08 -5.60
CA ALA A 241 -9.32 -3.36 -4.51
C ALA A 241 -10.29 -4.29 -3.79
N ARG A 242 -10.48 -4.13 -2.47
CA ARG A 242 -11.34 -5.02 -1.68
C ARG A 242 -12.39 -4.21 -0.94
N PHE A 243 -13.67 -4.47 -1.22
CA PHE A 243 -14.80 -3.81 -0.55
C PHE A 243 -14.70 -2.27 -0.52
N ILE A 244 -14.36 -1.66 -1.66
CA ILE A 244 -14.17 -0.21 -1.75
C ILE A 244 -15.49 0.56 -1.75
N ASN A 245 -15.46 1.75 -1.15
CA ASN A 245 -16.57 2.72 -1.16
C ASN A 245 -16.33 3.79 -2.22
N SER A 246 -17.40 4.40 -2.75
CA SER A 246 -17.28 5.60 -3.59
C SER A 246 -16.99 6.85 -2.74
N ILE A 247 -16.27 7.82 -3.33
CA ILE A 247 -15.93 9.08 -2.69
C ILE A 247 -16.37 10.22 -3.61
N ASP A 248 -17.22 11.10 -3.08
CA ASP A 248 -17.61 12.33 -3.74
C ASP A 248 -16.74 13.48 -3.23
N THR A 249 -16.23 14.30 -4.15
CA THR A 249 -15.61 15.57 -3.79
C THR A 249 -16.70 16.63 -3.64
N VAL A 250 -16.74 17.31 -2.50
CA VAL A 250 -17.60 18.48 -2.32
C VAL A 250 -16.80 19.73 -2.68
N GLU A 251 -17.34 20.54 -3.60
CA GLU A 251 -16.81 21.87 -3.86
C GLU A 251 -16.96 22.69 -2.59
N ALA A 252 -15.82 23.19 -2.09
CA ALA A 252 -15.75 24.11 -0.95
C ALA A 252 -15.90 25.56 -1.41
#